data_AF-I9X3B7-F1
#
_entry.id   AF-I9X3B7-F1
#
_cell.length_a   1.000
_cell.length_b   1.000
_cell.length_c   1.000
_cell.angle_alpha   90.00
_cell.angle_beta   90.00
_cell.angle_gamma   90.00
#
_symmetry.space_group_name_H-M   'P 1'
#
loop_
_entity.id
_entity.type
_entity.pdbx_description
1 polymer ?
#
loop_
_entity_poly.entity_id
_entity_poly.type
_entity_poly.pdbx_seq_one_letter_code
_entity_poly.pdbx_strand_id
1 'polypeptide(L)'
;MTERLEIKAALTVDDAGTITGIAWPFGSADRVGDVIEKGAFTPPEVLPMLFAHDQAQVIGVWDQIEETSDGLTVKGRLLVDDVERAREVRAMIRTKAVSGLSIGFRTKTSKPRQRGRTITALDLHEISVVAVPSHPGAQITSIKAADGSAEPKEPKLENEELEMKNDPVVSPEDLKALKADIATIKAKLNRPTAANNNHPAAENDNGIEKKAFADYLRSGEIDRKALTVADDAPGYVLAPEETSDEFIRNLVEFSPVRSIADVRTTGSHTVILPKRLTVTNAKWKGEAVTSEASEPTFDQMEFSVKEATTHVDVGNWLMEDASHDVEAEIRLALAEDFGAKEGLAFVNGSTAVEPKGFMAEAGISNFLNGHATNLDPSALIKLMYSLPGVYRNRGTWAMNGTTLAVIRTLKDGNGNYLWQPSYQAGQPETILGRPVVELIDMPDVAANAFPIIFGDFKAGYRIYDRIELQVRPNPYLLATEGMIRFHARRRVGAGVVRADVFRKLKMATS
;
A
#
# COMPACT_ATOMS: atom_id res chain seq x y z
N MET A 1 -27.47 31.02 -33.83
CA MET A 1 -28.03 31.45 -32.54
C MET A 1 -27.97 30.26 -31.61
N THR A 2 -26.98 30.24 -30.73
CA THR A 2 -26.75 29.19 -29.74
C THR A 2 -27.73 29.43 -28.58
N GLU A 3 -28.69 28.53 -28.40
CA GLU A 3 -29.63 28.58 -27.29
C GLU A 3 -28.87 28.38 -25.96
N ARG A 4 -28.73 29.48 -25.22
CA ARG A 4 -28.26 29.51 -23.84
C ARG A 4 -29.40 28.98 -22.94
N LEU A 5 -29.23 27.78 -22.39
CA LEU A 5 -30.04 27.30 -21.28
C LEU A 5 -29.47 27.87 -19.98
N GLU A 6 -30.02 29.00 -19.53
CA GLU A 6 -29.85 29.47 -18.15
C GLU A 6 -30.89 28.79 -17.26
N ILE A 7 -30.44 27.90 -16.36
CA ILE A 7 -31.27 27.36 -15.28
C ILE A 7 -30.73 27.90 -13.95
N LYS A 8 -31.38 28.96 -13.46
CA LYS A 8 -31.21 29.47 -12.09
C LYS A 8 -32.07 28.62 -11.15
N ALA A 9 -31.43 27.68 -10.46
CA ALA A 9 -31.93 27.09 -9.23
C ALA A 9 -30.81 27.14 -8.19
N ALA A 10 -30.98 28.02 -7.20
CA ALA A 10 -30.14 28.10 -6.02
C ALA A 10 -30.57 26.95 -5.10
N LEU A 11 -29.74 25.90 -5.03
CA LEU A 11 -29.86 24.89 -3.99
C LEU A 11 -29.13 25.45 -2.76
N THR A 12 -29.86 25.87 -1.74
CA THR A 12 -29.30 26.18 -0.41
C THR A 12 -28.93 24.86 0.27
N VAL A 13 -27.70 24.74 0.77
CA VAL A 13 -27.14 23.46 1.23
C VAL A 13 -26.87 23.50 2.73
N ASP A 14 -27.30 22.48 3.44
CA ASP A 14 -27.11 22.29 4.88
C ASP A 14 -25.98 21.30 5.21
N ASP A 15 -25.70 21.13 6.51
CA ASP A 15 -24.62 20.31 7.05
C ASP A 15 -24.96 18.84 7.28
N ALA A 16 -26.23 18.43 7.20
CA ALA A 16 -26.66 17.07 7.56
C ALA A 16 -26.55 16.01 6.43
N GLY A 17 -26.07 16.38 5.24
CA GLY A 17 -25.74 15.42 4.17
C GLY A 17 -26.92 14.67 3.52
N THR A 18 -28.17 15.12 3.71
CA THR A 18 -29.36 14.46 3.16
C THR A 18 -29.59 14.81 1.69
N ILE A 19 -29.74 13.81 0.82
CA ILE A 19 -29.98 13.98 -0.62
C ILE A 19 -31.33 13.36 -1.04
N THR A 20 -32.03 14.02 -1.96
CA THR A 20 -33.24 13.51 -2.61
C THR A 20 -33.09 13.64 -4.12
N GLY A 21 -33.56 12.65 -4.88
CA GLY A 21 -33.47 12.66 -6.34
C GLY A 21 -34.40 11.68 -7.03
N ILE A 22 -34.41 11.75 -8.36
CA ILE A 22 -35.08 10.78 -9.23
C ILE A 22 -33.99 9.87 -9.80
N ALA A 23 -33.99 8.60 -9.40
CA ALA A 23 -33.03 7.60 -9.85
C ALA A 23 -33.37 7.05 -11.25
N TRP A 24 -34.65 7.02 -11.60
CA TRP A 24 -35.11 6.68 -12.95
C TRP A 24 -36.44 7.35 -13.28
N PRO A 25 -36.51 8.30 -14.23
CA PRO A 25 -37.77 8.91 -14.62
C PRO A 25 -38.59 7.97 -15.52
N PHE A 26 -39.91 7.95 -15.34
CA PHE A 26 -40.80 7.16 -16.20
C PHE A 26 -41.14 7.89 -17.50
N GLY A 27 -41.52 7.12 -18.53
CA GLY A 27 -42.03 7.66 -19.80
C GLY A 27 -40.99 8.14 -20.81
N SER A 28 -39.70 8.12 -20.47
CA SER A 28 -38.60 8.41 -21.41
C SER A 28 -37.57 7.27 -21.44
N ALA A 29 -36.85 7.16 -22.55
CA ALA A 29 -35.80 6.16 -22.74
C ALA A 29 -34.44 6.73 -22.33
N ASP A 30 -33.56 5.87 -21.83
CA ASP A 30 -32.18 6.22 -21.54
C ASP A 30 -31.35 6.43 -22.83
N ARG A 31 -30.04 6.70 -22.68
CA ARG A 31 -29.14 6.93 -23.82
C ARG A 31 -29.00 5.71 -24.74
N VAL A 32 -29.20 4.49 -24.23
CA VAL A 32 -29.10 3.22 -24.97
C VAL A 32 -30.45 2.83 -25.60
N GLY A 33 -31.55 3.40 -25.11
CA GLY A 33 -32.91 3.20 -25.59
C GLY A 33 -33.78 2.38 -24.63
N ASP A 34 -33.30 2.08 -23.43
CA ASP A 34 -34.03 1.28 -22.45
C ASP A 34 -35.10 2.11 -21.74
N VAL A 35 -36.27 1.51 -21.52
CA VAL A 35 -37.40 2.09 -20.78
C VAL A 35 -37.80 1.11 -19.69
N ILE A 36 -37.90 1.58 -18.45
CA ILE A 36 -38.40 0.80 -17.32
C ILE A 36 -39.83 1.26 -17.01
N GLU A 37 -40.76 0.33 -16.88
CA GLU A 37 -42.16 0.62 -16.56
C GLU A 37 -42.38 0.73 -15.04
N LYS A 38 -43.43 1.46 -14.66
CA LYS A 38 -43.90 1.48 -13.26
C LYS A 38 -44.37 0.09 -12.84
N GLY A 39 -43.97 -0.34 -11.66
CA GLY A 39 -44.18 -1.67 -11.07
C GLY A 39 -43.05 -2.65 -11.35
N ALA A 40 -41.99 -2.23 -12.05
CA ALA A 40 -40.89 -3.11 -12.41
C ALA A 40 -39.84 -3.29 -11.30
N PHE A 41 -39.74 -2.37 -10.33
CA PHE A 41 -38.64 -2.38 -9.37
C PHE A 41 -38.93 -3.30 -8.17
N THR A 42 -38.00 -4.22 -7.90
CA THR A 42 -37.92 -4.95 -6.63
C THR A 42 -36.68 -4.49 -5.85
N PRO A 43 -36.82 -3.53 -4.90
CA PRO A 43 -35.69 -3.06 -4.09
C PRO A 43 -35.34 -4.04 -2.95
N PRO A 44 -34.07 -4.09 -2.52
CA PRO A 44 -33.66 -4.83 -1.32
C PRO A 44 -34.05 -4.05 -0.05
N GLU A 45 -34.00 -4.72 1.11
CA GLU A 45 -34.35 -4.11 2.41
C GLU A 45 -33.44 -2.94 2.79
N VAL A 46 -32.14 -3.05 2.49
CA VAL A 46 -31.16 -1.98 2.67
C VAL A 46 -30.43 -1.78 1.35
N LEU A 47 -30.42 -0.54 0.86
CA LEU A 47 -29.71 -0.19 -0.36
C LEU A 47 -28.56 0.79 -0.06
N PRO A 48 -27.30 0.39 -0.27
CA PRO A 48 -26.17 1.29 -0.09
C PRO A 48 -26.18 2.39 -1.17
N MET A 49 -25.74 3.58 -0.79
CA MET A 49 -25.48 4.66 -1.72
C MET A 49 -24.01 4.58 -2.13
N LEU A 50 -23.76 4.31 -3.40
CA LEU A 50 -22.40 4.19 -3.94
C LEU A 50 -22.00 5.45 -4.71
N PHE A 51 -20.70 5.61 -4.92
CA PHE A 51 -20.16 6.55 -5.90
C PHE A 51 -19.67 5.82 -7.15
N ALA A 52 -20.07 6.30 -8.33
CA ALA A 52 -19.56 5.82 -9.62
C ALA A 52 -19.65 4.29 -9.86
N HIS A 53 -20.66 3.60 -9.29
CA HIS A 53 -20.86 2.14 -9.40
C HIS A 53 -19.73 1.29 -8.78
N ASP A 54 -18.93 1.87 -7.90
CA ASP A 54 -17.87 1.16 -7.21
C ASP A 54 -18.37 0.65 -5.86
N GLN A 55 -18.43 -0.68 -5.70
CA GLN A 55 -18.86 -1.33 -4.46
C GLN A 55 -17.93 -1.04 -3.27
N ALA A 56 -16.68 -0.63 -3.53
CA ALA A 56 -15.77 -0.18 -2.48
C ALA A 56 -16.03 1.26 -2.02
N GLN A 57 -16.84 2.05 -2.76
CA GLN A 57 -17.14 3.45 -2.47
C GLN A 57 -18.56 3.64 -1.96
N VAL A 58 -18.85 3.01 -0.82
CA VAL A 58 -20.10 3.27 -0.08
C VAL A 58 -19.99 4.63 0.60
N ILE A 59 -20.85 5.57 0.19
CA ILE A 59 -20.84 6.97 0.65
C ILE A 59 -22.05 7.32 1.53
N GLY A 60 -23.01 6.42 1.64
CA GLY A 60 -24.26 6.68 2.34
C GLY A 60 -25.23 5.51 2.30
N VAL A 61 -26.45 5.77 2.75
CA VAL A 61 -27.55 4.81 2.71
C VAL A 61 -28.78 5.49 2.12
N TRP A 62 -29.54 4.75 1.30
CA TRP A 62 -30.86 5.18 0.84
C TRP A 62 -31.91 4.76 1.86
N ASP A 63 -32.56 5.74 2.50
CA ASP A 63 -33.54 5.51 3.56
C ASP A 63 -34.96 5.28 2.99
N GLN A 64 -35.27 5.84 1.81
CA GLN A 64 -36.58 5.75 1.18
C GLN A 64 -36.42 5.58 -0.34
N ILE A 65 -37.07 4.56 -0.90
CA ILE A 65 -37.10 4.25 -2.34
C ILE A 65 -38.54 3.99 -2.72
N GLU A 66 -39.12 4.87 -3.54
CA GLU A 66 -40.54 4.81 -3.88
C GLU A 66 -40.78 5.05 -5.38
N GLU A 67 -41.73 4.32 -5.95
CA GLU A 67 -42.19 4.55 -7.32
C GLU A 67 -43.34 5.57 -7.36
N THR A 68 -43.05 6.77 -7.84
CA THR A 68 -44.05 7.84 -8.01
C THR A 68 -44.64 7.84 -9.42
N SER A 69 -45.47 8.83 -9.76
CA SER A 69 -45.90 9.05 -11.15
C SER A 69 -44.74 9.47 -12.07
N ASP A 70 -43.74 10.15 -11.51
CA ASP A 70 -42.69 10.82 -12.26
C ASP A 70 -41.46 9.91 -12.46
N GLY A 71 -41.28 8.92 -11.58
CA GLY A 71 -40.16 7.99 -11.62
C GLY A 71 -39.91 7.26 -10.30
N LEU A 72 -38.81 6.53 -10.24
CA LEU A 72 -38.23 5.99 -9.02
C LEU A 72 -37.58 7.15 -8.24
N THR A 73 -38.24 7.60 -7.18
CA THR A 73 -37.75 8.66 -6.28
C THR A 73 -37.02 8.07 -5.10
N VAL A 74 -35.91 8.69 -4.72
CA VAL A 74 -35.04 8.20 -3.66
C VAL A 74 -34.67 9.33 -2.70
N LYS A 75 -34.61 9.01 -1.42
CA LYS A 75 -34.13 9.88 -0.35
C LYS A 75 -33.17 9.11 0.53
N GLY A 76 -32.03 9.71 0.83
CA GLY A 76 -30.99 9.08 1.63
C GLY A 76 -30.05 10.09 2.26
N ARG A 77 -29.09 9.60 3.02
CA ARG A 77 -28.10 10.41 3.73
C ARG A 77 -26.68 9.97 3.41
N LEU A 78 -25.82 10.95 3.15
CA LEU A 78 -24.38 10.76 3.06
C LEU A 78 -23.80 10.64 4.47
N LEU A 79 -22.88 9.70 4.68
CA LEU A 79 -22.18 9.51 5.96
C LEU A 79 -21.01 10.50 6.06
N VAL A 80 -21.31 11.80 6.06
CA VAL A 80 -20.33 12.90 5.92
C VAL A 80 -19.36 12.95 7.11
N ASP A 81 -19.79 12.59 8.31
CA ASP A 81 -18.94 12.65 9.50
C ASP A 81 -18.02 11.43 9.64
N ASP A 82 -18.47 10.28 9.13
CA ASP A 82 -17.79 8.98 9.31
C ASP A 82 -16.96 8.55 8.09
N VAL A 83 -17.36 8.97 6.87
CA VAL A 83 -16.76 8.52 5.61
C VAL A 83 -16.15 9.70 4.86
N GLU A 84 -14.82 9.69 4.71
CA GLU A 84 -14.10 10.74 3.97
C GLU A 84 -14.61 10.90 2.54
N ARG A 85 -14.86 9.80 1.84
CA ARG A 85 -15.40 9.82 0.48
C ARG A 85 -16.77 10.48 0.40
N ALA A 86 -17.60 10.36 1.44
CA ALA A 86 -18.89 11.03 1.50
C ALA A 86 -18.73 12.57 1.62
N ARG A 87 -17.69 13.06 2.31
CA ARG A 87 -17.35 14.50 2.38
C ARG A 87 -16.95 15.05 1.01
N GLU A 88 -16.10 14.33 0.30
CA GLU A 88 -15.67 14.70 -1.05
C GLU A 88 -16.83 14.71 -2.04
N VAL A 89 -17.66 13.66 -2.02
CA VAL A 89 -18.84 13.57 -2.89
C VAL A 89 -19.84 14.66 -2.55
N ARG A 90 -20.05 14.99 -1.27
CA ARG A 90 -20.85 16.14 -0.87
C ARG A 90 -20.31 17.45 -1.45
N ALA A 91 -19.00 17.67 -1.43
CA ALA A 91 -18.39 18.85 -2.03
C ALA A 91 -18.58 18.89 -3.56
N MET A 92 -18.50 17.74 -4.24
CA MET A 92 -18.76 17.62 -5.69
C MET A 92 -20.24 17.86 -6.04
N ILE A 93 -21.17 17.39 -5.21
CA ILE A 93 -22.60 17.67 -5.39
C ILE A 93 -22.89 19.15 -5.14
N ARG A 94 -22.30 19.74 -4.09
CA ARG A 94 -22.41 21.18 -3.76
C ARG A 94 -21.97 22.06 -4.93
N THR A 95 -20.88 21.70 -5.59
CA THR A 95 -20.34 22.44 -6.74
C THR A 95 -21.02 22.10 -8.07
N LYS A 96 -22.04 21.22 -8.06
CA LYS A 96 -22.73 20.68 -9.25
C LYS A 96 -21.79 19.97 -10.24
N ALA A 97 -20.59 19.58 -9.79
CA ALA A 97 -19.68 18.74 -10.58
C ALA A 97 -20.26 17.33 -10.74
N VAL A 98 -21.04 16.87 -9.76
CA VAL A 98 -21.75 15.59 -9.78
C VAL A 98 -23.20 15.79 -9.35
N SER A 99 -24.15 15.53 -10.24
CA SER A 99 -25.59 15.68 -9.95
C SER A 99 -26.46 14.56 -10.49
N GLY A 100 -25.87 13.56 -11.15
CA GLY A 100 -26.60 12.43 -11.74
C GLY A 100 -26.81 11.30 -10.74
N LEU A 101 -27.90 10.56 -10.96
CA LEU A 101 -28.14 9.27 -10.33
C LEU A 101 -28.16 8.18 -11.39
N SER A 102 -27.64 7.01 -11.05
CA SER A 102 -27.72 5.85 -11.93
C SER A 102 -28.00 4.59 -11.12
N ILE A 103 -28.71 3.67 -11.74
CA ILE A 103 -29.17 2.42 -11.11
C ILE A 103 -28.40 1.24 -11.70
N GLY A 104 -27.99 0.33 -10.83
CA GLY A 104 -27.52 -1.00 -11.21
C GLY A 104 -28.58 -2.02 -10.87
N PHE A 105 -28.97 -2.86 -11.84
CA PHE A 105 -30.05 -3.81 -11.68
C PHE A 105 -29.85 -5.07 -12.53
N ARG A 106 -30.55 -6.15 -12.15
CA ARG A 106 -30.66 -7.38 -12.92
C ARG A 106 -32.04 -7.47 -13.54
N THR A 107 -32.10 -7.52 -14.87
CA THR A 107 -33.37 -7.67 -15.60
C THR A 107 -33.97 -9.06 -15.38
N LYS A 108 -35.25 -9.14 -14.99
CA LYS A 108 -36.03 -10.39 -14.93
C LYS A 108 -36.84 -10.61 -16.20
N THR A 109 -37.61 -9.60 -16.59
CA THR A 109 -38.49 -9.66 -17.77
C THR A 109 -38.38 -8.39 -18.59
N SER A 110 -38.21 -8.53 -19.90
CA SER A 110 -38.17 -7.41 -20.84
C SER A 110 -38.72 -7.77 -22.22
N LYS A 111 -39.11 -6.76 -22.98
CA LYS A 111 -39.55 -6.85 -24.37
C LYS A 111 -38.64 -6.00 -25.27
N PRO A 112 -38.21 -6.49 -26.44
CA PRO A 112 -37.39 -5.70 -27.35
C PRO A 112 -38.16 -4.49 -27.92
N ARG A 113 -37.46 -3.37 -28.14
CA ARG A 113 -37.96 -2.20 -28.88
C ARG A 113 -37.10 -1.95 -30.13
N GLN A 114 -37.51 -1.00 -30.97
CA GLN A 114 -36.73 -0.57 -32.14
C GLN A 114 -35.33 -0.06 -31.78
N ARG A 115 -35.18 0.53 -30.59
CA ARG A 115 -33.91 0.91 -29.98
C ARG A 115 -34.02 0.65 -28.48
N GLY A 116 -33.22 -0.28 -27.95
CA GLY A 116 -33.26 -0.72 -26.54
C GLY A 116 -34.37 -1.72 -26.23
N ARG A 117 -34.71 -1.85 -24.94
CA ARG A 117 -35.74 -2.77 -24.41
C ARG A 117 -36.69 -2.07 -23.43
N THR A 118 -37.93 -2.53 -23.39
CA THR A 118 -38.88 -2.21 -22.32
C THR A 118 -38.74 -3.25 -21.21
N ILE A 119 -38.36 -2.83 -20.01
CA ILE A 119 -38.20 -3.70 -18.85
C ILE A 119 -39.45 -3.59 -17.97
N THR A 120 -40.07 -4.74 -17.71
CA THR A 120 -41.33 -4.84 -16.92
C THR A 120 -41.11 -5.47 -15.55
N ALA A 121 -39.96 -6.09 -15.30
CA ALA A 121 -39.56 -6.60 -13.99
C ALA A 121 -38.02 -6.63 -13.88
N LEU A 122 -37.48 -6.15 -12.77
CA LEU A 122 -36.06 -6.13 -12.45
C LEU A 122 -35.80 -6.19 -10.93
N ASP A 123 -34.63 -6.70 -10.57
CA ASP A 123 -34.09 -6.63 -9.21
C ASP A 123 -33.11 -5.46 -9.12
N LEU A 124 -33.41 -4.50 -8.25
CA LEU A 124 -32.54 -3.35 -8.03
C LEU A 124 -31.40 -3.76 -7.10
N HIS A 125 -30.17 -3.48 -7.49
CA HIS A 125 -28.97 -3.85 -6.71
C HIS A 125 -28.27 -2.64 -6.11
N GLU A 126 -28.26 -1.51 -6.81
CA GLU A 126 -27.57 -0.30 -6.36
C GLU A 126 -28.19 0.97 -6.96
N ILE A 127 -28.04 2.07 -6.24
CA ILE A 127 -28.25 3.42 -6.76
C ILE A 127 -27.01 4.24 -6.42
N SER A 128 -26.34 4.71 -7.47
CA SER A 128 -25.04 5.37 -7.42
C SER A 128 -25.16 6.85 -7.77
N VAL A 129 -24.38 7.67 -7.08
CA VAL A 129 -24.16 9.07 -7.44
C VAL A 129 -23.08 9.11 -8.54
N VAL A 130 -23.42 9.71 -9.69
CA VAL A 130 -22.58 9.70 -10.89
C VAL A 130 -22.51 11.05 -11.58
N ALA A 131 -21.37 11.36 -12.20
CA ALA A 131 -21.20 12.60 -12.96
C ALA A 131 -22.05 12.62 -14.24
N VAL A 132 -22.16 11.46 -14.91
CA VAL A 132 -22.89 11.31 -16.17
C VAL A 132 -23.85 10.13 -16.05
N PRO A 133 -25.15 10.36 -15.82
CA PRO A 133 -26.12 9.28 -15.69
C PRO A 133 -26.47 8.68 -17.06
N SER A 134 -26.69 7.36 -17.10
CA SER A 134 -27.17 6.65 -18.29
C SER A 134 -28.52 7.20 -18.76
N HIS A 135 -29.40 7.56 -17.82
CA HIS A 135 -30.64 8.25 -18.10
C HIS A 135 -30.49 9.76 -17.84
N PRO A 136 -30.61 10.65 -18.85
CA PRO A 136 -30.37 12.09 -18.69
C PRO A 136 -31.24 12.79 -17.62
N GLY A 137 -32.47 12.31 -17.44
CA GLY A 137 -33.41 12.80 -16.42
C GLY A 137 -33.22 12.22 -15.01
N ALA A 138 -32.26 11.32 -14.79
CA ALA A 138 -31.97 10.79 -13.45
C ALA A 138 -31.00 11.72 -12.72
N GLN A 139 -31.52 12.56 -11.82
CA GLN A 139 -30.77 13.63 -11.17
C GLN A 139 -31.15 13.79 -9.70
N ILE A 140 -30.20 14.31 -8.93
CA ILE A 140 -30.42 14.81 -7.57
C ILE A 140 -31.23 16.10 -7.67
N THR A 141 -32.38 16.15 -7.02
CA THR A 141 -33.36 17.26 -7.13
C THR A 141 -33.28 18.22 -5.95
N SER A 142 -32.91 17.76 -4.74
CA SER A 142 -32.72 18.64 -3.59
C SER A 142 -31.75 18.06 -2.53
N ILE A 143 -31.16 18.96 -1.76
CA ILE A 143 -30.40 18.69 -0.53
C ILE A 143 -31.10 19.53 0.53
N LYS A 144 -31.63 18.92 1.60
CA LYS A 144 -32.51 19.61 2.56
C LYS A 144 -32.16 19.26 4.00
N ALA A 145 -32.20 20.28 4.86
CA ALA A 145 -32.00 20.22 6.29
C ALA A 145 -32.96 19.29 7.03
N ALA A 146 -32.41 18.54 7.99
CA ALA A 146 -33.14 18.02 9.13
C ALA A 146 -33.14 19.09 10.24
N ASP A 147 -34.33 19.48 10.70
CA ASP A 147 -34.49 20.40 11.83
C ASP A 147 -33.88 19.81 13.11
N GLY A 148 -32.98 20.56 13.74
CA GLY A 148 -32.38 20.22 15.03
C GLY A 148 -31.32 21.24 15.44
N SER A 149 -31.69 22.15 16.32
CA SER A 149 -30.95 23.32 16.80
C SER A 149 -29.54 23.05 17.37
N ALA A 150 -28.52 23.71 16.81
CA ALA A 150 -27.35 24.21 17.54
C ALA A 150 -26.66 25.32 16.72
N GLU A 151 -26.42 26.49 17.34
CA GLU A 151 -25.89 27.69 16.67
C GLU A 151 -24.40 27.57 16.27
N PRO A 152 -23.97 28.24 15.18
CA PRO A 152 -22.59 28.21 14.70
C PRO A 152 -21.72 29.32 15.32
N LYS A 153 -20.51 28.98 15.79
CA LYS A 153 -19.44 29.96 16.09
C LYS A 153 -18.36 29.86 15.01
N GLU A 154 -18.18 30.96 14.28
CA GLU A 154 -17.06 31.17 13.35
C GLU A 154 -15.72 31.31 14.10
N PRO A 155 -14.61 30.73 13.61
CA PRO A 155 -13.30 31.02 14.15
C PRO A 155 -12.66 32.19 13.39
N LYS A 156 -12.39 33.29 14.11
CA LYS A 156 -11.40 34.29 13.72
C LYS A 156 -10.03 33.83 14.21
N LEU A 157 -9.06 33.84 13.32
CA LEU A 157 -7.63 33.64 13.62
C LEU A 157 -7.04 34.97 14.12
N GLU A 158 -6.57 35.00 15.35
CA GLU A 158 -5.57 35.96 15.84
C GLU A 158 -4.53 35.21 16.67
N ASN A 159 -3.27 35.59 16.48
CA ASN A 159 -2.09 34.95 17.05
C ASN A 159 -2.03 35.13 18.57
N GLU A 160 -1.96 34.04 19.32
CA GLU A 160 -1.48 34.03 20.71
C GLU A 160 -0.61 32.80 20.98
N GLU A 161 0.35 33.01 21.86
CA GLU A 161 1.48 32.18 22.23
C GLU A 161 1.05 30.77 22.69
N LEU A 162 1.87 29.78 22.38
CA LEU A 162 1.72 28.41 22.88
C LEU A 162 2.01 28.37 24.38
N GLU A 163 0.99 28.60 25.21
CA GLU A 163 0.97 28.12 26.58
C GLU A 163 0.68 26.61 26.58
N MET A 164 1.64 25.82 27.06
CA MET A 164 1.49 24.40 27.32
C MET A 164 0.43 24.19 28.41
N LYS A 165 -0.80 23.82 28.02
CA LYS A 165 -1.75 23.18 28.95
C LYS A 165 -1.40 21.71 29.09
N ASN A 166 -0.73 21.38 30.19
CA ASN A 166 -0.62 20.03 30.70
C ASN A 166 -1.98 19.62 31.29
N ASP A 167 -2.79 18.91 30.52
CA ASP A 167 -3.92 18.16 31.09
C ASP A 167 -3.37 16.85 31.71
N PRO A 168 -3.55 16.60 33.01
CA PRO A 168 -3.13 15.33 33.61
C PRO A 168 -4.06 14.20 33.14
N VAL A 169 -3.47 13.20 32.48
CA VAL A 169 -4.12 12.01 31.88
C VAL A 169 -4.70 11.04 32.92
N VAL A 170 -4.80 11.42 34.20
CA VAL A 170 -5.33 10.54 35.27
C VAL A 170 -6.19 11.36 36.22
N SER A 171 -7.43 10.91 36.44
CA SER A 171 -8.32 11.57 37.39
C SER A 171 -7.75 11.47 38.82
N PRO A 172 -7.89 12.51 39.66
CA PRO A 172 -7.39 12.49 41.04
C PRO A 172 -8.06 11.41 41.93
N GLU A 173 -9.18 10.84 41.49
CA GLU A 173 -9.84 9.72 42.16
C GLU A 173 -9.09 8.39 41.91
N ASP A 174 -8.62 8.17 40.68
CA ASP A 174 -7.86 6.96 40.31
C ASP A 174 -6.50 6.90 41.02
N LEU A 175 -5.83 8.05 41.18
CA LEU A 175 -4.58 8.16 41.95
C LEU A 175 -4.78 7.90 43.45
N LYS A 176 -5.97 8.17 43.99
CA LYS A 176 -6.29 7.90 45.40
C LYS A 176 -6.59 6.42 45.62
N ALA A 177 -7.28 5.77 44.69
CA ALA A 177 -7.52 4.33 44.69
C ALA A 177 -6.19 3.55 44.60
N LEU A 178 -5.32 3.92 43.64
CA LEU A 178 -4.04 3.26 43.46
C LEU A 178 -3.11 3.38 44.68
N LYS A 179 -3.12 4.53 45.37
CA LYS A 179 -2.36 4.72 46.61
C LYS A 179 -2.89 3.90 47.78
N ALA A 180 -4.21 3.68 47.87
CA ALA A 180 -4.81 2.82 48.88
C ALA A 180 -4.43 1.34 48.66
N ASP A 181 -4.39 0.89 47.41
CA ASP A 181 -3.98 -0.47 47.07
C ASP A 181 -2.49 -0.71 47.34
N ILE A 182 -1.63 0.25 46.98
CA ILE A 182 -0.19 0.18 47.28
C ILE A 182 0.07 0.19 48.79
N ALA A 183 -0.71 0.94 49.58
CA ALA A 183 -0.60 0.93 51.04
C ALA A 183 -1.02 -0.43 51.64
N THR A 184 -2.06 -1.05 51.09
CA THR A 184 -2.54 -2.38 51.52
C THR A 184 -1.54 -3.48 51.17
N ILE A 185 -0.92 -3.39 49.99
CA ILE A 185 0.15 -4.31 49.55
C ILE A 185 1.40 -4.14 50.42
N LYS A 186 1.82 -2.91 50.71
CA LYS A 186 2.93 -2.65 51.64
C LYS A 186 2.63 -3.16 53.06
N ALA A 187 1.40 -3.02 53.55
CA ALA A 187 1.00 -3.54 54.86
C ALA A 187 1.05 -5.08 54.93
N LYS A 188 0.73 -5.76 53.82
CA LYS A 188 0.88 -7.22 53.71
C LYS A 188 2.34 -7.67 53.58
N LEU A 189 3.18 -6.89 52.89
CA LEU A 189 4.61 -7.19 52.74
C LEU A 189 5.43 -6.94 54.02
N ASN A 190 5.02 -5.98 54.86
CA ASN A 190 5.78 -5.57 56.05
C ASN A 190 5.36 -6.27 57.35
N ARG A 191 4.64 -7.40 57.28
CA ARG A 191 4.31 -8.17 58.49
C ARG A 191 5.58 -8.89 58.98
N PRO A 192 6.16 -8.52 60.13
CA PRO A 192 7.34 -9.20 60.65
C PRO A 192 6.93 -10.58 61.17
N THR A 193 7.69 -11.61 60.82
CA THR A 193 7.61 -12.93 61.47
C THR A 193 8.00 -12.76 62.94
N ALA A 194 7.01 -12.89 63.82
CA ALA A 194 7.24 -12.83 65.26
C ALA A 194 7.90 -14.14 65.71
N ALA A 195 9.23 -14.10 65.90
CA ALA A 195 9.91 -15.03 66.77
C ALA A 195 9.58 -14.66 68.21
N ASN A 196 8.74 -15.44 68.89
CA ASN A 196 8.79 -15.51 70.34
C ASN A 196 8.40 -16.91 70.83
N ASN A 197 9.42 -17.59 71.36
CA ASN A 197 9.30 -18.83 72.11
C ASN A 197 8.67 -18.52 73.47
N ASN A 198 7.56 -19.19 73.82
CA ASN A 198 7.32 -19.68 75.18
C ASN A 198 6.09 -20.60 75.28
N HIS A 199 6.37 -21.83 75.74
CA HIS A 199 5.52 -22.88 76.30
C HIS A 199 4.93 -24.00 75.41
N PRO A 200 4.84 -25.25 75.95
CA PRO A 200 5.06 -26.48 75.21
C PRO A 200 3.78 -27.34 75.07
N ALA A 201 3.52 -27.82 73.87
CA ALA A 201 2.94 -29.13 73.54
C ALA A 201 2.53 -29.08 72.06
N ALA A 202 3.11 -29.97 71.27
CA ALA A 202 2.70 -30.19 69.89
C ALA A 202 1.32 -30.86 69.87
N GLU A 203 0.33 -30.22 69.25
CA GLU A 203 -0.82 -30.91 68.69
C GLU A 203 -1.19 -30.33 67.32
N ASN A 204 -1.38 -31.25 66.38
CA ASN A 204 -1.51 -31.07 64.93
C ASN A 204 -2.80 -30.35 64.51
N ASP A 205 -2.70 -29.35 63.65
CA ASP A 205 -3.84 -28.75 62.94
C ASP A 205 -4.22 -29.53 61.66
N ASN A 206 -4.40 -30.85 61.78
CA ASN A 206 -4.87 -31.75 60.69
C ASN A 206 -6.41 -31.91 60.70
N GLY A 207 -7.15 -30.88 61.11
CA GLY A 207 -8.59 -30.98 61.40
C GLY A 207 -9.54 -30.82 60.20
N ILE A 208 -9.13 -30.08 59.17
CA ILE A 208 -10.02 -29.72 58.05
C ILE A 208 -9.95 -30.76 56.92
N GLU A 209 -8.75 -31.21 56.58
CA GLU A 209 -8.51 -32.16 55.48
C GLU A 209 -9.06 -33.57 55.78
N LYS A 210 -8.93 -34.03 57.04
CA LYS A 210 -9.48 -35.33 57.46
C LYS A 210 -11.01 -35.35 57.55
N LYS A 211 -11.64 -34.20 57.80
CA LYS A 211 -13.10 -34.07 57.85
C LYS A 211 -13.69 -34.13 56.43
N ALA A 212 -13.06 -33.44 55.47
CA ALA A 212 -13.46 -33.48 54.06
C ALA A 212 -13.27 -34.89 53.44
N PHE A 213 -12.20 -35.59 53.79
CA PHE A 213 -11.96 -36.96 53.34
C PHE A 213 -12.94 -37.98 53.96
N ALA A 214 -13.31 -37.79 55.24
CA ALA A 214 -14.27 -38.65 55.92
C ALA A 214 -15.71 -38.48 55.40
N ASP A 215 -16.07 -37.30 54.92
CA ASP A 215 -17.39 -37.05 54.31
C ASP A 215 -17.44 -37.59 52.87
N TYR A 216 -16.36 -37.48 52.09
CA TYR A 216 -16.24 -38.11 50.75
C TYR A 216 -16.39 -39.63 50.79
N LEU A 217 -15.77 -40.29 51.77
CA LEU A 217 -15.89 -41.75 51.96
C LEU A 217 -17.29 -42.22 52.37
N ARG A 218 -18.14 -41.33 52.92
CA ARG A 218 -19.50 -41.68 53.38
C ARG A 218 -20.59 -41.37 52.37
N SER A 219 -20.49 -40.29 51.60
CA SER A 219 -21.58 -39.85 50.71
C SER A 219 -21.28 -40.00 49.22
N GLY A 220 -20.02 -40.13 48.81
CA GLY A 220 -19.63 -40.33 47.40
C GLY A 220 -19.92 -39.16 46.45
N GLU A 221 -20.47 -38.04 46.92
CA GLU A 221 -20.72 -36.85 46.11
C GLU A 221 -19.70 -35.74 46.42
N ILE A 222 -19.12 -35.19 45.35
CA ILE A 222 -18.19 -34.06 45.40
C ILE A 222 -18.99 -32.80 45.05
N ASP A 223 -19.12 -31.88 46.01
CA ASP A 223 -19.83 -30.61 45.82
C ASP A 223 -19.07 -29.74 44.81
N ARG A 224 -19.58 -29.68 43.57
CA ARG A 224 -18.99 -28.95 42.46
C ARG A 224 -19.28 -27.46 42.59
N LYS A 225 -18.44 -26.73 43.32
CA LYS A 225 -18.39 -25.27 43.25
C LYS A 225 -16.96 -24.80 42.95
N ALA A 226 -16.85 -24.05 41.86
CA ALA A 226 -15.67 -23.36 41.33
C ALA A 226 -14.67 -24.21 40.53
N LEU A 227 -14.99 -24.42 39.25
CA LEU A 227 -13.99 -24.66 38.20
C LEU A 227 -13.40 -23.30 37.80
N THR A 228 -12.57 -22.72 38.65
CA THR A 228 -11.69 -21.61 38.29
C THR A 228 -10.37 -22.20 37.83
N VAL A 229 -9.96 -21.85 36.62
CA VAL A 229 -8.64 -22.15 36.07
C VAL A 229 -7.62 -21.31 36.83
N ALA A 230 -7.00 -21.89 37.86
CA ALA A 230 -5.65 -21.55 38.30
C ALA A 230 -5.17 -22.52 39.40
N ASP A 231 -3.96 -23.04 39.16
CA ASP A 231 -2.93 -23.49 40.09
C ASP A 231 -3.02 -24.88 40.78
N ASP A 232 -2.24 -25.79 40.18
CA ASP A 232 -1.26 -26.70 40.79
C ASP A 232 -1.71 -27.83 41.75
N ALA A 233 -2.04 -29.00 41.19
CA ALA A 233 -1.76 -30.35 41.76
C ALA A 233 -1.94 -31.47 40.68
N PRO A 234 -1.32 -32.67 40.84
CA PRO A 234 -0.85 -33.51 39.75
C PRO A 234 -1.96 -34.34 39.09
N GLY A 235 -1.99 -34.34 37.76
CA GLY A 235 -2.83 -35.28 37.00
C GLY A 235 -3.66 -34.68 35.87
N TYR A 236 -3.35 -33.47 35.40
CA TYR A 236 -3.95 -32.92 34.20
C TYR A 236 -3.05 -33.19 33.01
N VAL A 237 -3.47 -34.09 32.12
CA VAL A 237 -3.05 -34.03 30.73
C VAL A 237 -3.77 -32.81 30.15
N LEU A 238 -3.20 -31.63 30.43
CA LEU A 238 -3.55 -30.41 29.72
C LEU A 238 -3.25 -30.69 28.25
N ALA A 239 -4.25 -30.52 27.38
CA ALA A 239 -3.98 -30.46 25.95
C ALA A 239 -2.86 -29.42 25.74
N PRO A 240 -1.85 -29.69 24.90
CA PRO A 240 -0.78 -28.73 24.64
C PRO A 240 -1.38 -27.37 24.30
N GLU A 241 -0.82 -26.30 24.86
CA GLU A 241 -1.12 -24.93 24.45
C GLU A 241 -0.99 -24.87 22.92
N GLU A 242 -2.04 -24.40 22.24
CA GLU A 242 -2.11 -24.39 20.77
C GLU A 242 -1.00 -23.46 20.25
N THR A 243 0.13 -24.04 19.86
CA THR A 243 1.24 -23.30 19.25
C THR A 243 0.79 -22.84 17.88
N SER A 244 0.74 -21.52 17.65
CA SER A 244 0.35 -20.95 16.35
C SER A 244 1.27 -21.42 15.23
N ASP A 245 0.70 -21.71 14.06
CA ASP A 245 1.43 -22.15 12.87
C ASP A 245 2.22 -21.03 12.16
N GLU A 246 2.19 -19.79 12.68
CA GLU A 246 2.77 -18.62 12.03
C GLU A 246 4.14 -18.22 12.59
N PHE A 247 5.12 -18.08 11.70
CA PHE A 247 6.38 -17.37 11.99
C PHE A 247 6.19 -15.86 11.84
N ILE A 248 6.43 -15.12 12.94
CA ILE A 248 6.55 -13.66 12.90
C ILE A 248 7.86 -13.31 12.18
N ARG A 249 7.73 -12.73 10.99
CA ARG A 249 8.85 -12.38 10.11
C ARG A 249 9.06 -10.88 10.08
N ASN A 250 10.32 -10.47 10.00
CA ASN A 250 10.64 -9.09 9.67
C ASN A 250 10.39 -8.86 8.18
N LEU A 251 9.81 -7.71 7.82
CA LEU A 251 9.67 -7.34 6.41
C LEU A 251 11.06 -7.06 5.82
N VAL A 252 11.52 -7.90 4.91
CA VAL A 252 12.73 -7.65 4.13
C VAL A 252 12.34 -6.92 2.86
N GLU A 253 12.61 -5.63 2.83
CA GLU A 253 12.42 -4.81 1.63
C GLU A 253 13.63 -4.93 0.69
N PHE A 254 13.39 -4.95 -0.62
CA PHE A 254 14.45 -4.96 -1.62
C PHE A 254 14.09 -4.06 -2.79
N SER A 255 15.12 -3.52 -3.46
CA SER A 255 14.94 -2.63 -4.60
C SER A 255 14.35 -3.36 -5.83
N PRO A 256 13.15 -2.98 -6.33
CA PRO A 256 12.47 -3.68 -7.42
C PRO A 256 13.03 -3.37 -8.82
N VAL A 257 14.36 -3.36 -8.99
CA VAL A 257 15.05 -3.02 -10.27
C VAL A 257 14.61 -3.93 -11.42
N ARG A 258 14.25 -5.19 -11.13
CA ARG A 258 13.78 -6.17 -12.11
C ARG A 258 12.47 -5.75 -12.81
N SER A 259 11.62 -4.94 -12.15
CA SER A 259 10.35 -4.48 -12.71
C SER A 259 10.51 -3.45 -13.85
N ILE A 260 11.62 -2.69 -13.82
CA ILE A 260 11.90 -1.60 -14.76
C ILE A 260 12.94 -1.98 -15.82
N ALA A 261 13.78 -2.98 -15.53
CA ALA A 261 14.84 -3.45 -16.42
C ALA A 261 14.36 -4.49 -17.45
N ASP A 262 15.14 -4.74 -18.49
CA ASP A 262 14.92 -5.86 -19.42
C ASP A 262 15.55 -7.14 -18.85
N VAL A 263 14.71 -8.10 -18.45
CA VAL A 263 15.15 -9.40 -17.90
C VAL A 263 15.15 -10.45 -19.01
N ARG A 264 16.27 -11.17 -19.17
CA ARG A 264 16.41 -12.25 -20.14
C ARG A 264 17.07 -13.46 -19.51
N THR A 265 16.77 -14.64 -20.03
CA THR A 265 17.48 -15.86 -19.66
C THR A 265 18.69 -16.08 -20.56
N THR A 266 19.75 -16.71 -20.04
CA THR A 266 20.94 -17.08 -20.82
C THR A 266 21.50 -18.42 -20.36
N GLY A 267 21.96 -19.25 -21.30
CA GLY A 267 22.70 -20.49 -20.98
C GLY A 267 24.21 -20.28 -20.81
N SER A 268 24.75 -19.18 -21.35
CA SER A 268 26.19 -18.90 -21.39
C SER A 268 26.69 -18.20 -20.12
N HIS A 269 27.98 -18.37 -19.80
CA HIS A 269 28.63 -17.60 -18.73
C HIS A 269 28.85 -16.14 -19.12
N THR A 270 28.97 -15.87 -20.41
CA THR A 270 29.23 -14.56 -20.97
C THR A 270 28.26 -14.30 -22.12
N VAL A 271 27.72 -13.08 -22.20
CA VAL A 271 26.91 -12.59 -23.31
C VAL A 271 27.62 -11.40 -23.96
N ILE A 272 27.97 -11.52 -25.23
CA ILE A 272 28.62 -10.46 -26.01
C ILE A 272 27.57 -9.78 -26.88
N LEU A 273 27.52 -8.44 -26.81
CA LEU A 273 26.66 -7.61 -27.63
C LEU A 273 27.52 -6.70 -28.53
N PRO A 274 27.41 -6.80 -29.87
CA PRO A 274 28.07 -5.87 -30.76
C PRO A 274 27.40 -4.49 -30.63
N LYS A 275 28.20 -3.46 -30.34
CA LYS A 275 27.79 -2.08 -30.21
C LYS A 275 28.30 -1.30 -31.41
N ARG A 276 27.45 -0.49 -32.05
CA ARG A 276 27.91 0.46 -33.07
C ARG A 276 28.35 1.76 -32.39
N LEU A 277 29.56 2.23 -32.66
CA LEU A 277 30.10 3.46 -32.07
C LEU A 277 29.78 4.70 -32.91
N THR A 278 29.88 4.59 -34.24
CA THR A 278 29.68 5.71 -35.16
C THR A 278 28.60 5.41 -36.18
N VAL A 279 27.90 6.46 -36.61
CA VAL A 279 26.92 6.40 -37.69
C VAL A 279 27.57 7.00 -38.93
N THR A 280 27.20 6.49 -40.11
CA THR A 280 27.63 7.04 -41.39
C THR A 280 27.15 8.48 -41.55
N ASN A 281 28.05 9.38 -41.96
CA ASN A 281 27.75 10.79 -42.18
C ASN A 281 27.61 11.06 -43.68
N ALA A 282 26.37 11.18 -44.14
CA ALA A 282 26.07 11.52 -45.54
C ALA A 282 26.17 13.04 -45.73
N LYS A 283 26.99 13.46 -46.70
CA LYS A 283 27.14 14.87 -47.08
C LYS A 283 26.48 15.12 -48.44
N TRP A 284 25.84 16.28 -48.59
CA TRP A 284 25.31 16.73 -49.88
C TRP A 284 26.46 17.03 -50.83
N LYS A 285 26.40 16.49 -52.05
CA LYS A 285 27.45 16.62 -53.06
C LYS A 285 26.97 17.51 -54.22
N GLY A 286 27.82 18.45 -54.63
CA GLY A 286 27.65 19.24 -55.85
C GLY A 286 28.16 18.52 -57.11
N GLU A 287 27.89 19.08 -58.28
CA GLU A 287 28.32 18.50 -59.56
C GLU A 287 29.87 18.48 -59.66
N ALA A 288 30.42 17.38 -60.18
CA ALA A 288 31.86 17.13 -60.37
C ALA A 288 32.78 17.02 -59.13
N VAL A 289 32.26 16.92 -57.90
CA VAL A 289 33.09 16.68 -56.69
C VAL A 289 33.13 15.19 -56.32
N THR A 290 34.25 14.61 -55.90
CA THR A 290 34.30 13.20 -55.45
C THR A 290 33.56 13.01 -54.12
N SER A 291 32.82 11.91 -53.96
CA SER A 291 32.15 11.60 -52.70
C SER A 291 33.16 11.15 -51.65
N GLU A 292 32.99 11.60 -50.40
CA GLU A 292 33.75 11.07 -49.26
C GLU A 292 33.13 9.74 -48.80
N ALA A 293 33.97 8.77 -48.41
CA ALA A 293 33.54 7.53 -47.80
C ALA A 293 33.25 7.76 -46.30
N SER A 294 32.19 7.14 -45.79
CA SER A 294 31.88 7.13 -44.36
C SER A 294 31.66 5.69 -43.91
N GLU A 295 32.57 5.17 -43.10
CA GLU A 295 32.55 3.80 -42.59
C GLU A 295 32.11 3.76 -41.13
N PRO A 296 31.10 2.94 -40.76
CA PRO A 296 30.71 2.77 -39.36
C PRO A 296 31.69 1.85 -38.63
N THR A 297 32.05 2.20 -37.40
CA THR A 297 32.88 1.36 -36.52
C THR A 297 32.01 0.61 -35.52
N PHE A 298 32.37 -0.66 -35.26
CA PHE A 298 31.71 -1.52 -34.28
C PHE A 298 32.68 -1.86 -33.14
N ASP A 299 32.11 -2.02 -31.95
CA ASP A 299 32.76 -2.41 -30.71
C ASP A 299 31.99 -3.59 -30.10
N GLN A 300 32.55 -4.25 -29.10
CA GLN A 300 31.92 -5.40 -28.44
C GLN A 300 31.79 -5.12 -26.95
N MET A 301 30.56 -5.24 -26.43
CA MET A 301 30.26 -5.12 -25.02
C MET A 301 30.02 -6.50 -24.43
N GLU A 302 30.69 -6.81 -23.32
CA GLU A 302 30.60 -8.11 -22.66
C GLU A 302 29.85 -8.02 -21.32
N PHE A 303 28.91 -8.94 -21.11
CA PHE A 303 28.21 -9.17 -19.84
C PHE A 303 28.63 -10.52 -19.27
N SER A 304 29.30 -10.51 -18.11
CA SER A 304 29.69 -11.73 -17.39
C SER A 304 28.67 -12.07 -16.31
N VAL A 305 28.21 -13.32 -16.29
CA VAL A 305 27.28 -13.86 -15.29
C VAL A 305 28.03 -14.23 -14.02
N LYS A 306 27.67 -13.60 -12.91
CA LYS A 306 28.25 -13.81 -11.58
C LYS A 306 27.48 -14.86 -10.78
N GLU A 307 28.07 -15.30 -9.68
CA GLU A 307 27.49 -16.33 -8.81
C GLU A 307 27.43 -15.80 -7.38
N ALA A 308 26.23 -15.84 -6.80
CA ALA A 308 25.99 -15.60 -5.39
C ALA A 308 25.71 -16.94 -4.71
N THR A 309 26.30 -17.18 -3.54
CA THR A 309 26.16 -18.43 -2.78
C THR A 309 26.17 -18.17 -1.30
N THR A 310 25.37 -18.91 -0.55
CA THR A 310 25.47 -18.99 0.92
C THR A 310 25.05 -20.39 1.40
N HIS A 311 25.27 -20.70 2.66
CA HIS A 311 24.84 -21.94 3.28
C HIS A 311 24.31 -21.72 4.68
N VAL A 312 23.38 -22.57 5.11
CA VAL A 312 22.80 -22.59 6.46
C VAL A 312 22.84 -24.02 6.99
N ASP A 313 23.27 -24.19 8.23
CA ASP A 313 23.40 -25.49 8.89
C ASP A 313 22.30 -25.66 9.93
N VAL A 314 21.60 -26.80 9.89
CA VAL A 314 20.46 -27.10 10.76
C VAL A 314 20.63 -28.51 11.33
N GLY A 315 20.35 -28.68 12.62
CA GLY A 315 20.42 -29.99 13.28
C GLY A 315 19.28 -30.92 12.86
N ASN A 316 19.56 -32.22 12.72
CA ASN A 316 18.57 -33.21 12.32
C ASN A 316 17.41 -33.32 13.30
N TRP A 317 17.68 -33.24 14.61
CA TRP A 317 16.62 -33.27 15.63
C TRP A 317 15.65 -32.10 15.49
N LEU A 318 16.15 -30.90 15.20
CA LEU A 318 15.27 -29.76 14.94
C LEU A 318 14.41 -29.98 13.69
N MET A 319 14.93 -30.66 12.67
CA MET A 319 14.17 -30.95 11.46
C MET A 319 13.13 -32.08 11.66
N GLU A 320 13.41 -33.04 12.54
CA GLU A 320 12.53 -34.17 12.83
C GLU A 320 11.45 -33.84 13.87
N ASP A 321 11.79 -33.04 14.88
CA ASP A 321 10.90 -32.71 16.01
C ASP A 321 10.12 -31.40 15.80
N ALA A 322 10.47 -30.58 14.80
CA ALA A 322 9.73 -29.36 14.54
C ALA A 322 8.30 -29.66 14.08
N SER A 323 7.34 -29.05 14.77
CA SER A 323 5.94 -29.01 14.36
C SER A 323 5.74 -28.23 13.05
N HIS A 324 6.65 -27.31 12.74
CA HIS A 324 6.61 -26.43 11.58
C HIS A 324 7.63 -26.83 10.51
N ASP A 325 7.36 -26.51 9.26
CA ASP A 325 8.28 -26.76 8.14
C ASP A 325 9.48 -25.79 8.16
N VAL A 326 10.51 -26.19 8.91
CA VAL A 326 11.78 -25.45 9.05
C VAL A 326 12.49 -25.31 7.69
N GLU A 327 12.36 -26.28 6.78
CA GLU A 327 12.97 -26.21 5.46
C GLU A 327 12.34 -25.10 4.61
N ALA A 328 11.01 -25.00 4.61
CA ALA A 328 10.30 -23.94 3.89
C ALA A 328 10.70 -22.55 4.39
N GLU A 329 10.83 -22.37 5.70
CA GLU A 329 11.24 -21.09 6.30
C GLU A 329 12.69 -20.72 5.94
N ILE A 330 13.62 -21.69 5.98
CA ILE A 330 15.01 -21.46 5.55
C ILE A 330 15.05 -21.07 4.07
N ARG A 331 14.27 -21.74 3.21
CA ARG A 331 14.20 -21.41 1.79
C ARG A 331 13.66 -20.01 1.55
N LEU A 332 12.67 -19.57 2.33
CA LEU A 332 12.13 -18.20 2.26
C LEU A 332 13.17 -17.17 2.71
N ALA A 333 13.79 -17.37 3.87
CA ALA A 333 14.81 -16.46 4.40
C ALA A 333 16.01 -16.33 3.45
N LEU A 334 16.42 -17.44 2.83
CA LEU A 334 17.43 -17.41 1.78
C LEU A 334 16.95 -16.65 0.54
N ALA A 335 15.70 -16.83 0.11
CA ALA A 335 15.16 -16.08 -1.02
C ALA A 335 15.16 -14.56 -0.77
N GLU A 336 14.82 -14.13 0.44
CA GLU A 336 14.83 -12.72 0.86
C GLU A 336 16.25 -12.12 0.86
N ASP A 337 17.23 -12.81 1.45
CA ASP A 337 18.64 -12.35 1.46
C ASP A 337 19.22 -12.24 0.05
N PHE A 338 18.94 -13.22 -0.82
CA PHE A 338 19.37 -13.17 -2.21
C PHE A 338 18.70 -12.04 -2.99
N GLY A 339 17.41 -11.78 -2.74
CA GLY A 339 16.68 -10.67 -3.35
C GLY A 339 17.25 -9.30 -2.97
N ALA A 340 17.53 -9.10 -1.67
CA ALA A 340 18.13 -7.87 -1.16
C ALA A 340 19.53 -7.63 -1.74
N LYS A 341 20.40 -8.65 -1.74
CA LYS A 341 21.76 -8.54 -2.30
C LYS A 341 21.76 -8.32 -3.81
N GLU A 342 20.82 -8.92 -4.55
CA GLU A 342 20.66 -8.63 -5.97
C GLU A 342 20.25 -7.17 -6.21
N GLY A 343 19.27 -6.67 -5.46
CA GLY A 343 18.81 -5.29 -5.53
C GLY A 343 19.97 -4.31 -5.36
N LEU A 344 20.73 -4.48 -4.28
CA LEU A 344 21.91 -3.67 -3.98
C LEU A 344 22.97 -3.75 -5.08
N ALA A 345 23.28 -4.95 -5.59
CA ALA A 345 24.25 -5.13 -6.65
C ALA A 345 23.81 -4.47 -7.97
N PHE A 346 22.51 -4.49 -8.30
CA PHE A 346 22.02 -3.83 -9.52
C PHE A 346 22.07 -2.31 -9.45
N VAL A 347 21.96 -1.73 -8.24
CA VAL A 347 22.07 -0.28 -8.06
C VAL A 347 23.54 0.14 -7.98
N ASN A 348 24.29 -0.38 -6.98
CA ASN A 348 25.62 0.12 -6.61
C ASN A 348 26.78 -0.86 -6.86
N GLY A 349 26.52 -2.04 -7.45
CA GLY A 349 27.54 -3.05 -7.70
C GLY A 349 28.71 -2.51 -8.50
N SER A 350 29.91 -2.55 -7.91
CA SER A 350 31.14 -2.00 -8.49
C SER A 350 32.31 -2.99 -8.45
N THR A 351 32.17 -4.07 -7.70
CA THR A 351 33.22 -5.06 -7.52
C THR A 351 33.30 -6.03 -8.72
N ALA A 352 34.43 -6.71 -8.88
CA ALA A 352 34.60 -7.69 -9.96
C ALA A 352 33.75 -8.97 -9.77
N VAL A 353 33.29 -9.21 -8.54
CA VAL A 353 32.54 -10.42 -8.14
C VAL A 353 31.03 -10.18 -8.25
N GLU A 354 30.58 -8.94 -8.20
CA GLU A 354 29.17 -8.57 -8.32
C GLU A 354 28.80 -8.16 -9.77
N PRO A 355 27.50 -8.24 -10.12
CA PRO A 355 26.97 -7.58 -11.30
C PRO A 355 27.31 -6.08 -11.31
N LYS A 356 27.49 -5.50 -12.50
CA LYS A 356 27.75 -4.07 -12.63
C LYS A 356 26.45 -3.29 -12.44
N GLY A 357 26.39 -2.49 -11.38
CA GLY A 357 25.26 -1.62 -11.10
C GLY A 357 25.23 -0.39 -11.98
N PHE A 358 24.04 0.16 -12.24
CA PHE A 358 23.92 1.35 -13.08
C PHE A 358 24.50 2.61 -12.41
N MET A 359 24.59 2.69 -11.09
CA MET A 359 25.19 3.85 -10.40
C MET A 359 26.71 3.90 -10.52
N ALA A 360 27.37 2.74 -10.63
CA ALA A 360 28.82 2.64 -10.82
C ALA A 360 29.28 2.95 -12.26
N GLU A 361 28.38 2.88 -13.25
CA GLU A 361 28.73 3.09 -14.66
C GLU A 361 29.12 4.56 -14.94
N ALA A 362 30.39 4.76 -15.32
CA ALA A 362 30.97 6.08 -15.60
C ALA A 362 30.47 6.69 -16.94
N GLY A 363 29.96 5.86 -17.85
CA GLY A 363 29.44 6.33 -19.14
C GLY A 363 28.13 7.12 -19.06
N ILE A 364 27.47 7.14 -17.90
CA ILE A 364 26.20 7.86 -17.71
C ILE A 364 26.48 9.32 -17.40
N SER A 365 25.98 10.22 -18.26
CA SER A 365 26.14 11.65 -18.06
C SER A 365 25.44 12.11 -16.78
N ASN A 366 26.13 12.96 -16.01
CA ASN A 366 25.56 13.61 -14.84
C ASN A 366 25.01 15.01 -15.19
N PHE A 367 24.00 15.42 -14.45
CA PHE A 367 23.42 16.76 -14.48
C PHE A 367 23.56 17.36 -13.10
N LEU A 368 24.08 18.58 -13.02
CA LEU A 368 24.33 19.25 -11.75
C LEU A 368 23.03 19.84 -11.22
N ASN A 369 22.77 19.62 -9.94
CA ASN A 369 21.64 20.22 -9.24
C ASN A 369 21.80 21.73 -9.03
N GLY A 370 23.04 22.25 -8.99
CA GLY A 370 23.33 23.65 -8.70
C GLY A 370 23.40 23.97 -7.20
N HIS A 371 23.03 23.01 -6.35
CA HIS A 371 23.17 23.06 -4.89
C HIS A 371 23.67 21.70 -4.36
N ALA A 372 24.41 21.73 -3.25
CA ALA A 372 25.01 20.54 -2.65
C ALA A 372 24.09 19.80 -1.64
N THR A 373 23.11 20.48 -1.07
CA THR A 373 22.23 19.94 -0.01
C THR A 373 20.75 20.04 -0.35
N ASN A 374 20.34 21.13 -0.99
CA ASN A 374 18.92 21.37 -1.31
C ASN A 374 18.65 20.96 -2.75
N LEU A 375 17.57 20.23 -2.97
CA LEU A 375 17.15 19.83 -4.30
C LEU A 375 16.46 21.00 -5.02
N ASP A 376 16.98 21.43 -6.17
CA ASP A 376 16.33 22.48 -6.97
C ASP A 376 15.27 21.86 -7.89
N PRO A 377 13.98 22.25 -7.77
CA PRO A 377 12.93 21.78 -8.68
C PRO A 377 13.23 22.08 -10.16
N SER A 378 13.94 23.17 -10.45
CA SER A 378 14.33 23.54 -11.82
C SER A 378 15.35 22.57 -12.40
N ALA A 379 16.22 22.00 -11.55
CA ALA A 379 17.22 21.02 -11.98
C ALA A 379 16.56 19.71 -12.42
N LEU A 380 15.47 19.27 -11.77
CA LEU A 380 14.70 18.10 -12.18
C LEU A 380 14.10 18.25 -13.57
N ILE A 381 13.52 19.42 -13.85
CA ILE A 381 12.97 19.74 -15.17
C ILE A 381 14.09 19.72 -16.22
N LYS A 382 15.19 20.44 -15.97
CA LYS A 382 16.32 20.48 -16.92
C LYS A 382 16.93 19.10 -17.16
N LEU A 383 17.03 18.27 -16.13
CA LEU A 383 17.48 16.88 -16.25
C LEU A 383 16.57 16.07 -17.17
N MET A 384 15.25 16.13 -16.99
CA MET A 384 14.29 15.46 -17.88
C MET A 384 14.42 15.96 -19.33
N TYR A 385 14.57 17.28 -19.50
CA TYR A 385 14.69 17.90 -20.83
C TYR A 385 16.06 17.70 -21.50
N SER A 386 17.08 17.28 -20.76
CA SER A 386 18.41 16.94 -21.30
C SER A 386 18.42 15.61 -22.08
N LEU A 387 17.41 14.76 -21.89
CA LEU A 387 17.24 13.53 -22.66
C LEU A 387 16.46 13.77 -23.95
N PRO A 388 16.80 13.07 -25.06
CA PRO A 388 16.00 13.06 -26.28
C PRO A 388 14.55 12.64 -26.01
N GLY A 389 13.59 13.23 -26.74
CA GLY A 389 12.15 13.05 -26.50
C GLY A 389 11.68 11.59 -26.48
N VAL A 390 12.30 10.71 -27.28
CA VAL A 390 11.97 9.28 -27.32
C VAL A 390 12.25 8.58 -25.98
N TYR A 391 13.44 8.80 -25.40
CA TYR A 391 13.81 8.20 -24.10
C TYR A 391 13.10 8.91 -22.95
N ARG A 392 12.90 10.22 -23.05
CA ARG A 392 12.11 10.98 -22.08
C ARG A 392 10.68 10.46 -21.97
N ASN A 393 10.05 10.09 -23.09
CA ASN A 393 8.68 9.59 -23.10
C ASN A 393 8.48 8.22 -22.47
N ARG A 394 9.56 7.45 -22.32
CA ARG A 394 9.57 6.12 -21.72
C ARG A 394 10.36 6.08 -20.40
N GLY A 395 10.80 7.24 -19.93
CA GLY A 395 11.67 7.34 -18.78
C GLY A 395 10.91 7.14 -17.47
N THR A 396 11.58 6.50 -16.53
CA THR A 396 11.12 6.31 -15.15
C THR A 396 12.11 7.01 -14.21
N TRP A 397 11.60 7.61 -13.14
CA TRP A 397 12.43 8.15 -12.06
C TRP A 397 12.78 7.03 -11.08
N ALA A 398 14.04 6.92 -10.70
CA ALA A 398 14.45 6.03 -9.62
C ALA A 398 15.21 6.79 -8.53
N MET A 399 14.78 6.63 -7.28
CA MET A 399 15.30 7.30 -6.08
C MET A 399 14.90 6.53 -4.82
N ASN A 400 15.49 6.88 -3.67
CA ASN A 400 15.07 6.37 -2.36
C ASN A 400 13.83 7.13 -1.85
N GLY A 401 12.99 6.50 -1.02
CA GLY A 401 11.85 7.12 -0.35
C GLY A 401 12.20 8.37 0.48
N THR A 402 13.40 8.46 1.07
CA THR A 402 13.88 9.68 1.75
C THR A 402 14.01 10.86 0.79
N THR A 403 14.53 10.60 -0.42
CA THR A 403 14.68 11.60 -1.48
C THR A 403 13.32 11.99 -2.04
N LEU A 404 12.40 11.03 -2.15
CA LEU A 404 11.01 11.27 -2.54
C LEU A 404 10.31 12.17 -1.52
N ALA A 405 10.52 11.94 -0.21
CA ALA A 405 10.01 12.80 0.84
C ALA A 405 10.53 14.25 0.69
N VAL A 406 11.81 14.45 0.38
CA VAL A 406 12.36 15.78 0.09
C VAL A 406 11.65 16.43 -1.09
N ILE A 407 11.45 15.70 -2.20
CA ILE A 407 10.71 16.20 -3.37
C ILE A 407 9.27 16.60 -2.99
N ARG A 408 8.60 15.81 -2.15
CA ARG A 408 7.25 16.10 -1.67
C ARG A 408 7.17 17.35 -0.82
N THR A 409 8.23 17.67 -0.07
CA THR A 409 8.29 18.89 0.74
C THR A 409 8.65 20.15 -0.04
N LEU A 410 8.93 20.06 -1.34
CA LEU A 410 9.25 21.23 -2.17
C LEU A 410 8.04 22.16 -2.28
N LYS A 411 8.26 23.45 -2.00
CA LYS A 411 7.23 24.49 -2.01
C LYS A 411 7.50 25.57 -3.06
N ASP A 412 6.44 26.22 -3.52
CA ASP A 412 6.52 27.48 -4.25
C ASP A 412 6.86 28.65 -3.30
N GLY A 413 7.09 29.84 -3.85
CA GLY A 413 7.33 31.06 -3.08
C GLY A 413 6.15 31.50 -2.19
N ASN A 414 4.97 30.89 -2.38
CA ASN A 414 3.75 31.17 -1.63
C ASN A 414 3.46 30.10 -0.56
N GLY A 415 4.35 29.11 -0.39
CA GLY A 415 4.25 28.05 0.62
C GLY A 415 3.42 26.83 0.22
N ASN A 416 2.94 26.74 -1.03
CA ASN A 416 2.20 25.59 -1.54
C ASN A 416 3.15 24.50 -2.02
N TYR A 417 2.79 23.22 -1.81
CA TYR A 417 3.57 22.10 -2.34
C TYR A 417 3.52 22.06 -3.87
N LEU A 418 4.69 21.93 -4.50
CA LEU A 418 4.83 21.84 -5.96
C LEU A 418 4.34 20.52 -6.53
N TRP A 419 4.41 19.46 -5.72
CA TRP A 419 4.01 18.12 -6.10
C TRP A 419 3.10 17.53 -5.05
N GLN A 420 1.96 17.01 -5.50
CA GLN A 420 1.01 16.26 -4.68
C GLN A 420 0.72 14.95 -5.42
N PRO A 421 0.90 13.78 -4.78
CA PRO A 421 0.51 12.52 -5.39
C PRO A 421 -1.01 12.50 -5.62
N SER A 422 -1.47 11.71 -6.59
CA SER A 422 -2.89 11.51 -6.79
C SER A 422 -3.48 10.80 -5.57
N TYR A 423 -4.54 11.37 -4.97
CA TYR A 423 -5.29 10.72 -3.90
C TYR A 423 -6.11 9.49 -4.37
N GLN A 424 -6.07 9.16 -5.66
CA GLN A 424 -6.72 7.97 -6.22
C GLN A 424 -5.84 6.74 -6.01
N ALA A 425 -6.38 5.74 -5.30
CA ALA A 425 -5.72 4.46 -5.11
C ALA A 425 -5.41 3.78 -6.47
N GLY A 426 -4.19 3.29 -6.62
CA GLY A 426 -3.76 2.49 -7.79
C GLY A 426 -3.13 3.26 -8.95
N GLN A 427 -3.05 4.61 -8.91
CA GLN A 427 -2.20 5.35 -9.85
C GLN A 427 -0.76 5.41 -9.33
N PRO A 428 0.25 5.00 -10.14
CA PRO A 428 1.65 5.17 -9.76
C PRO A 428 1.96 6.64 -9.53
N GLU A 429 2.77 6.92 -8.51
CA GLU A 429 3.25 8.27 -8.27
C GLU A 429 4.01 8.78 -9.50
N THR A 430 3.64 9.96 -9.99
CA THR A 430 4.29 10.55 -11.17
C THR A 430 4.93 11.88 -10.86
N ILE A 431 6.19 12.03 -11.23
CA ILE A 431 6.91 13.31 -11.23
C ILE A 431 7.03 13.78 -12.68
N LEU A 432 6.53 14.99 -12.98
CA LEU A 432 6.52 15.57 -14.32
C LEU A 432 5.85 14.66 -15.38
N GLY A 433 4.83 13.91 -14.98
CA GLY A 433 4.10 12.98 -15.86
C GLY A 433 4.83 11.67 -16.17
N ARG A 434 5.85 11.32 -15.37
CA ARG A 434 6.60 10.06 -15.48
C ARG A 434 6.55 9.26 -14.19
N PRO A 435 6.46 7.92 -14.25
CA PRO A 435 6.37 7.08 -13.07
C PRO A 435 7.63 7.19 -12.21
N VAL A 436 7.46 7.02 -10.90
CA VAL A 436 8.54 6.92 -9.92
C VAL A 436 8.60 5.48 -9.40
N VAL A 437 9.82 4.97 -9.25
CA VAL A 437 10.10 3.69 -8.61
C VAL A 437 11.06 3.93 -7.46
N GLU A 438 10.63 3.52 -6.27
CA GLU A 438 11.43 3.60 -5.06
C GLU A 438 12.46 2.47 -5.05
N LEU A 439 13.74 2.84 -4.97
CA LEU A 439 14.85 1.92 -4.81
C LEU A 439 15.55 2.29 -3.49
N ILE A 440 15.48 1.39 -2.51
CA ILE A 440 16.03 1.61 -1.17
C ILE A 440 17.55 1.72 -1.20
N ASP A 441 18.19 1.02 -2.13
CA ASP A 441 19.65 1.03 -2.28
C ASP A 441 20.20 2.30 -2.96
N MET A 442 19.33 3.23 -3.40
CA MET A 442 19.80 4.52 -3.92
C MET A 442 20.33 5.40 -2.79
N PRO A 443 21.42 6.16 -3.03
CA PRO A 443 22.00 7.02 -2.00
C PRO A 443 21.07 8.18 -1.65
N ASP A 444 21.12 8.61 -0.39
CA ASP A 444 20.41 9.80 0.07
C ASP A 444 20.96 11.10 -0.54
N VAL A 445 20.18 12.18 -0.37
CA VAL A 445 20.61 13.53 -0.74
C VAL A 445 21.77 13.98 0.15
N ALA A 446 22.98 13.97 -0.40
CA ALA A 446 24.20 14.45 0.26
C ALA A 446 25.14 15.12 -0.75
N ALA A 447 26.09 15.91 -0.27
CA ALA A 447 27.06 16.58 -1.14
C ALA A 447 27.83 15.56 -2.00
N ASN A 448 27.92 15.82 -3.31
CA ASN A 448 28.49 14.94 -4.33
C ASN A 448 27.81 13.58 -4.54
N ALA A 449 26.70 13.31 -3.85
CA ALA A 449 25.90 12.11 -4.07
C ALA A 449 25.08 12.19 -5.36
N PHE A 450 24.62 11.03 -5.81
CA PHE A 450 23.73 10.87 -6.96
C PHE A 450 22.38 10.28 -6.54
N PRO A 451 21.52 11.05 -5.86
CA PRO A 451 20.30 10.50 -5.25
C PRO A 451 19.21 10.15 -6.26
N ILE A 452 19.27 10.71 -7.47
CA ILE A 452 18.22 10.57 -8.48
C ILE A 452 18.85 10.16 -9.81
N ILE A 453 18.22 9.19 -10.48
CA ILE A 453 18.50 8.85 -11.86
C ILE A 453 17.19 8.84 -12.66
N PHE A 454 17.24 9.30 -13.90
CA PHE A 454 16.12 9.28 -14.83
C PHE A 454 16.54 8.69 -16.17
N GLY A 455 15.72 7.82 -16.73
CA GLY A 455 15.96 7.25 -18.05
C GLY A 455 15.05 6.08 -18.38
N ASP A 456 15.21 5.54 -19.59
CA ASP A 456 14.54 4.31 -20.02
C ASP A 456 15.35 3.10 -19.54
N PHE A 457 14.98 2.56 -18.36
CA PHE A 457 15.64 1.40 -17.77
C PHE A 457 15.52 0.15 -18.62
N LYS A 458 14.42 -0.03 -19.36
CA LYS A 458 14.21 -1.19 -20.22
C LYS A 458 15.12 -1.20 -21.43
N ALA A 459 15.46 -0.03 -21.98
CA ALA A 459 16.42 0.09 -23.07
C ALA A 459 17.87 0.16 -22.59
N GLY A 460 18.10 0.72 -21.40
CA GLY A 460 19.43 1.05 -20.88
C GLY A 460 20.08 -0.03 -20.04
N TYR A 461 19.31 -0.78 -19.25
CA TYR A 461 19.81 -1.76 -18.29
C TYR A 461 19.24 -3.15 -18.57
N ARG A 462 20.11 -4.16 -18.56
CA ARG A 462 19.72 -5.53 -18.86
C ARG A 462 20.21 -6.49 -17.79
N ILE A 463 19.32 -7.40 -17.41
CA ILE A 463 19.55 -8.46 -16.45
C ILE A 463 19.50 -9.79 -17.21
N TYR A 464 20.52 -10.62 -16.98
CA TYR A 464 20.66 -11.95 -17.55
C TYR A 464 20.63 -12.99 -16.43
N ASP A 465 19.52 -13.72 -16.34
CA ASP A 465 19.38 -14.84 -15.42
C ASP A 465 19.90 -16.13 -16.06
N ARG A 466 20.80 -16.83 -15.38
CA ARG A 466 21.36 -18.10 -15.86
C ARG A 466 20.88 -19.29 -15.03
N ILE A 467 20.98 -19.16 -13.72
CA ILE A 467 20.49 -20.16 -12.77
C ILE A 467 19.67 -19.38 -11.74
N GLU A 468 18.39 -19.74 -11.63
CA GLU A 468 17.50 -19.24 -10.60
C GLU A 468 17.98 -19.68 -9.21
N LEU A 469 17.29 -19.25 -8.15
CA LEU A 469 17.67 -19.65 -6.79
C LEU A 469 17.50 -21.17 -6.65
N GLN A 470 18.61 -21.87 -6.40
CA GLN A 470 18.61 -23.30 -6.08
C GLN A 470 19.06 -23.47 -4.64
N VAL A 471 18.17 -23.99 -3.80
CA VAL A 471 18.49 -24.43 -2.44
C VAL A 471 18.58 -25.95 -2.45
N ARG A 472 19.74 -26.49 -2.08
CA ARG A 472 20.01 -27.93 -2.07
C ARG A 472 20.37 -28.38 -0.65
N PRO A 473 19.57 -29.25 -0.02
CA PRO A 473 19.98 -29.90 1.22
C PRO A 473 21.14 -30.86 0.96
N ASN A 474 22.14 -30.83 1.82
CA ASN A 474 23.27 -31.74 1.83
C ASN A 474 23.38 -32.42 3.21
N PRO A 475 22.85 -33.65 3.33
CA PRO A 475 22.91 -34.41 4.59
C PRO A 475 24.27 -35.09 4.81
N TYR A 476 25.18 -35.08 3.83
CA TYR A 476 26.38 -35.92 3.86
C TYR A 476 27.59 -35.24 4.47
N LEU A 477 27.72 -33.91 4.33
CA LEU A 477 28.95 -33.20 4.70
C LEU A 477 29.14 -33.10 6.22
N LEU A 478 28.04 -32.95 6.96
CA LEU A 478 28.01 -32.85 8.43
C LEU A 478 27.25 -34.02 9.05
N ALA A 479 27.18 -35.17 8.35
CA ALA A 479 26.47 -36.36 8.82
C ALA A 479 26.99 -36.84 10.19
N THR A 480 28.30 -36.72 10.44
CA THR A 480 28.94 -37.11 11.71
C THR A 480 28.55 -36.20 12.87
N GLU A 481 28.20 -34.94 12.58
CA GLU A 481 27.77 -33.95 13.57
C GLU A 481 26.24 -33.91 13.72
N GLY A 482 25.51 -34.74 12.97
CA GLY A 482 24.05 -34.79 13.00
C GLY A 482 23.38 -33.54 12.43
N MET A 483 24.01 -32.86 11.47
CA MET A 483 23.50 -31.64 10.83
C MET A 483 23.31 -31.81 9.33
N ILE A 484 22.32 -31.10 8.78
CA ILE A 484 22.10 -30.93 7.34
C ILE A 484 22.50 -29.51 6.95
N ARG A 485 23.32 -29.40 5.89
CA ARG A 485 23.71 -28.12 5.30
C ARG A 485 22.85 -27.78 4.09
N PHE A 486 22.13 -26.68 4.12
CA PHE A 486 21.42 -26.13 2.98
C PHE A 486 22.35 -25.23 2.17
N HIS A 487 22.67 -25.62 0.95
CA HIS A 487 23.45 -24.78 0.03
C HIS A 487 22.51 -24.01 -0.89
N ALA A 488 22.54 -22.68 -0.83
CA ALA A 488 21.85 -21.82 -1.77
C ALA A 488 22.83 -21.23 -2.79
N ARG A 489 22.44 -21.25 -4.06
CA ARG A 489 23.17 -20.59 -5.14
C ARG A 489 22.23 -19.94 -6.14
N ARG A 490 22.68 -18.83 -6.72
CA ARG A 490 22.01 -18.13 -7.81
C ARG A 490 23.06 -17.57 -8.76
N ARG A 491 22.79 -17.58 -10.07
CA ARG A 491 23.71 -17.02 -11.07
C ARG A 491 23.02 -15.99 -11.95
N VAL A 492 23.48 -14.75 -11.84
CA VAL A 492 22.92 -13.58 -12.51
C VAL A 492 24.03 -12.69 -13.04
N GLY A 493 23.81 -12.11 -14.21
CA GLY A 493 24.63 -11.03 -14.76
C GLY A 493 23.77 -9.80 -14.99
N ALA A 494 24.33 -8.62 -14.81
CA ALA A 494 23.65 -7.38 -15.16
C ALA A 494 24.63 -6.30 -15.59
N GLY A 495 24.13 -5.32 -16.33
CA GLY A 495 24.89 -4.13 -16.67
C GLY A 495 24.15 -3.18 -17.60
N VAL A 496 24.79 -2.04 -17.84
CA VAL A 496 24.29 -0.97 -18.69
C VAL A 496 24.64 -1.26 -20.16
N VAL A 497 23.62 -1.50 -20.98
CA VAL A 497 23.78 -1.67 -22.44
C VAL A 497 23.96 -0.32 -23.12
N ARG A 498 23.21 0.68 -22.66
CA ARG A 498 23.16 2.02 -23.25
C ARG A 498 23.19 3.06 -22.15
N ALA A 499 24.33 3.72 -22.00
CA ALA A 499 24.48 4.77 -21.00
C ALA A 499 23.84 6.10 -21.43
N ASP A 500 23.63 6.30 -22.74
CA ASP A 500 23.09 7.52 -23.33
C ASP A 500 21.62 7.78 -22.97
N VAL A 501 20.87 6.73 -22.59
CA VAL A 501 19.45 6.81 -22.22
C VAL A 501 19.21 7.18 -20.76
N PHE A 502 20.28 7.33 -19.97
CA PHE A 502 20.23 7.70 -18.55
C PHE A 502 20.84 9.07 -18.28
N ARG A 503 20.34 9.73 -17.25
CA ARG A 503 20.96 10.92 -16.63
C ARG A 503 20.91 10.77 -15.12
N LYS A 504 22.06 11.00 -14.47
CA LYS A 504 22.18 11.05 -13.00
C LYS A 504 22.10 12.50 -12.54
N LEU A 505 21.34 12.79 -11.49
CA LEU A 505 21.39 14.08 -10.82
C LEU A 505 22.52 14.06 -9.80
N LYS A 506 23.48 14.99 -9.91
CA LYS A 506 24.56 15.16 -8.94
C LYS A 506 24.24 16.34 -8.01
N MET A 507 24.33 16.10 -6.71
CA MET A 507 24.23 17.14 -5.68
C MET A 507 25.55 17.94 -5.60
N ALA A 508 25.76 18.83 -6.56
CA ALA A 508 26.93 19.70 -6.60
C ALA A 508 26.56 21.07 -7.19
N THR A 509 27.34 22.09 -6.83
CA THR A 509 27.17 23.48 -7.28
C THR A 509 27.77 23.74 -8.67
N SER A 510 28.75 22.93 -9.08
CA SER A 510 29.53 23.08 -10.31
C SER A 510 30.19 21.77 -10.74
#